data_AF-F3G6W2-F1
#
_entry.id   AF-F3G6W2-F1
#
_cell.length_a   1.000
_cell.length_b   1.000
_cell.length_c   1.000
_cell.angle_alpha   90.00
_cell.angle_beta   90.00
_cell.angle_gamma   90.00
#
_symmetry.space_group_name_H-M   'P 1'
#
loop_
_entity.id
_entity.type
_entity.pdbx_description
1 polymer ?
#
loop_
_entity_poly.entity_id
_entity_poly.type
_entity_poly.pdbx_seq_one_letter_code
_entity_poly.pdbx_strand_id
1 'polypeptide(L)'
;SAEGRDSGDLKSINVYGASYKFTDEFSAAFYASDNEDVFKKQYLNLNYVFALPQDQSLTFDFNGYKTRLDKDFTVSDARDNKIWSLAATWAVGIHSFTLAHQRSTGDMGYAYGGYRNDGGFGDGGNTIYLANSYWSDFNGKDERSWQAAYGVDLSGLVLPGLSYKAAYVRGDNIDDGTAGSGDGTEREIFSQLTYVVQSGPAKDLSIRLRNSFLRVSDDAQAYNSEGNETRIFVDYPINVF
;
A
#
# COMPACT_ATOMS: atom_id res chain seq x y z
N SER A 1 -15.74 7.22 34.32
CA SER A 1 -14.27 7.20 34.19
C SER A 1 -13.98 6.70 32.78
N ALA A 2 -13.82 7.62 31.82
CA ALA A 2 -13.68 7.31 30.39
C ALA A 2 -12.49 8.07 29.78
N GLU A 3 -11.44 8.25 30.57
CA GLU A 3 -10.14 8.78 30.13
C GLU A 3 -9.05 7.75 30.43
N GLY A 4 -9.23 6.53 29.95
CA GLY A 4 -8.11 5.62 29.75
C GLY A 4 -7.46 6.00 28.44
N ARG A 5 -6.41 6.83 28.47
CA ARG A 5 -5.50 6.95 27.33
C ARG A 5 -4.77 5.62 27.21
N ASP A 6 -5.37 4.65 26.53
CA ASP A 6 -4.63 3.47 26.13
C ASP A 6 -3.68 3.91 25.02
N SER A 7 -2.41 4.14 25.38
CA SER A 7 -1.37 4.47 24.41
C SER A 7 -1.00 3.27 23.54
N GLY A 8 -1.56 2.08 23.80
CA GLY A 8 -1.19 0.85 23.10
C GLY A 8 0.30 0.55 23.24
N ASP A 9 0.86 0.80 24.43
CA ASP A 9 2.30 0.77 24.78
C ASP A 9 3.22 1.68 23.94
N LEU A 10 2.66 2.61 23.16
CA LEU A 10 3.43 3.67 22.51
C LEU A 10 3.92 4.69 23.56
N LYS A 11 5.23 4.94 23.60
CA LYS A 11 5.82 6.00 24.43
C LYS A 11 5.73 7.34 23.72
N SER A 12 6.35 7.43 22.54
CA SER A 12 6.27 8.60 21.67
C SER A 12 6.58 8.20 20.23
N ILE A 13 6.00 8.94 19.28
CA ILE A 13 6.39 8.92 17.88
C ILE A 13 6.62 10.34 17.39
N ASN A 14 7.85 10.64 16.98
CA ASN A 14 8.20 11.94 16.43
C ASN A 14 8.27 11.81 14.91
N VAL A 15 7.54 12.65 14.18
CA VAL A 15 7.50 12.63 12.71
C VAL A 15 7.96 13.97 12.18
N TYR A 16 8.92 13.95 11.27
CA TYR A 16 9.45 15.13 10.59
C TYR A 16 9.41 14.87 9.09
N GLY A 17 9.05 15.86 8.30
CA GLY A 17 9.07 15.70 6.86
C GLY A 17 8.69 16.96 6.11
N ALA A 18 8.86 16.88 4.80
CA ALA A 18 8.50 17.93 3.87
C ALA A 18 8.08 17.31 2.54
N SER A 19 7.15 17.96 1.87
CA SER A 19 6.86 17.73 0.46
C SER A 19 7.13 19.01 -0.32
N TYR A 20 7.57 18.85 -1.57
CA TYR A 20 7.84 19.97 -2.45
C TYR A 20 7.43 19.63 -3.87
N LYS A 21 6.69 20.55 -4.49
CA LYS A 21 6.32 20.49 -5.90
C LYS A 21 7.35 21.33 -6.68
N PHE A 22 8.27 20.66 -7.36
CA PHE A 22 9.38 21.31 -8.08
C PHE A 22 8.91 21.92 -9.40
N THR A 23 8.02 21.23 -10.11
CA THR A 23 7.36 21.69 -11.33
C THR A 23 5.89 21.26 -11.30
N ASP A 24 5.11 21.58 -12.34
CA ASP A 24 3.73 21.08 -12.45
C ASP A 24 3.65 19.56 -12.57
N GLU A 25 4.71 18.96 -13.10
CA GLU A 25 4.85 17.54 -13.39
C GLU A 25 5.59 16.76 -12.29
N PHE A 26 6.52 17.41 -11.57
CA PHE A 26 7.41 16.74 -10.63
C PHE A 26 7.21 17.19 -9.18
N SER A 27 6.99 16.21 -8.30
CA SER A 27 6.95 16.42 -6.85
C SER A 27 7.76 15.35 -6.11
N ALA A 28 8.23 15.70 -4.92
CA ALA A 28 8.84 14.76 -4.00
C ALA A 28 8.34 14.98 -2.59
N ALA A 29 8.41 13.93 -1.78
CA ALA A 29 8.20 14.02 -0.35
C ALA A 29 9.22 13.16 0.40
N PHE A 30 9.72 13.68 1.51
CA PHE A 30 10.58 12.94 2.42
C PHE A 30 10.05 13.06 3.84
N TYR A 31 9.92 11.92 4.51
CA TYR A 31 9.51 11.86 5.91
C TYR A 31 10.46 10.95 6.68
N ALA A 32 10.66 11.26 7.96
CA ALA A 32 11.37 10.42 8.90
C ALA A 32 10.56 10.36 10.20
N SER A 33 10.48 9.17 10.78
CA SER A 33 9.88 8.96 12.08
C SER A 33 10.82 8.23 13.04
N ASP A 34 10.75 8.64 14.31
CA ASP A 34 11.41 8.00 15.44
C ASP A 34 10.32 7.54 16.41
N ASN A 35 10.08 6.23 16.45
CA ASN A 35 9.14 5.60 17.35
C ASN A 35 9.95 5.00 18.52
N GLU A 36 9.82 5.64 19.68
CA GLU A 36 10.67 5.41 20.84
C GLU A 36 10.67 3.94 21.29
N ASP A 37 11.86 3.36 21.37
CA ASP A 37 12.11 1.95 21.70
C ASP A 37 11.44 0.94 20.74
N VAL A 38 11.12 1.35 19.52
CA VAL A 38 10.54 0.46 18.50
C VAL A 38 11.33 0.48 17.21
N PHE A 39 11.37 1.63 16.52
CA PHE A 39 12.07 1.74 15.25
C PHE A 39 12.38 3.18 14.86
N LYS A 40 13.29 3.32 13.91
CA LYS A 40 13.45 4.52 13.07
C LYS A 40 13.06 4.18 11.64
N LYS A 41 12.27 5.04 11.01
CA LYS A 41 11.76 4.85 9.65
C LYS A 41 11.98 6.09 8.82
N GLN A 42 12.39 5.92 7.58
CA GLN A 42 12.53 6.98 6.58
C GLN A 42 11.67 6.60 5.37
N TYR A 43 11.01 7.58 4.78
CA TYR A 43 10.16 7.45 3.62
C TYR A 43 10.54 8.49 2.56
N LEU A 44 10.60 8.05 1.31
CA LEU A 44 10.82 8.89 0.14
C LEU A 44 9.75 8.58 -0.90
N ASN A 45 9.06 9.62 -1.38
CA ASN A 45 8.23 9.58 -2.57
C ASN A 45 8.81 10.50 -3.65
N LEU A 46 8.80 10.02 -4.89
CA LEU A 46 9.07 10.81 -6.09
C LEU A 46 7.93 10.54 -7.08
N ASN A 47 7.25 11.59 -7.52
CA ASN A 47 6.13 11.48 -8.46
C ASN A 47 6.37 12.38 -9.67
N TYR A 48 6.32 11.81 -10.88
CA TYR A 48 6.54 12.51 -12.13
C TYR A 48 5.45 12.20 -13.15
N VAL A 49 4.77 13.23 -13.65
CA VAL A 49 3.72 13.10 -14.67
C VAL A 49 4.23 13.62 -16.01
N PHE A 50 4.49 12.72 -16.96
CA PHE A 50 4.89 13.07 -18.31
C PHE A 50 3.66 13.21 -19.22
N ALA A 51 3.32 14.44 -19.61
CA ALA A 51 2.25 14.68 -20.57
C ALA A 51 2.65 14.20 -21.98
N LEU A 52 1.76 13.46 -22.63
CA LEU A 52 1.91 12.94 -23.98
C LEU A 52 0.87 13.61 -24.92
N PRO A 53 1.09 13.65 -26.25
CA PRO A 53 0.11 14.18 -27.18
C PRO A 53 -1.26 13.47 -27.08
N GLN A 54 -2.32 14.14 -27.53
CA GLN A 54 -3.68 13.58 -27.59
C GLN A 54 -4.26 13.22 -26.21
N ASP A 55 -4.07 14.10 -25.22
CA ASP A 55 -4.61 13.96 -23.86
C ASP A 55 -4.18 12.66 -23.16
N GLN A 56 -2.96 12.21 -23.45
CA GLN A 56 -2.35 11.05 -22.82
C GLN A 56 -1.37 11.49 -21.74
N SER A 57 -1.09 10.60 -20.79
CA SER A 57 -0.02 10.84 -19.80
C SER A 57 0.66 9.54 -19.38
N LEU A 58 1.93 9.65 -19.01
CA LEU A 58 2.70 8.59 -18.40
C LEU A 58 3.18 9.06 -17.02
N THR A 59 2.63 8.48 -15.97
CA THR A 59 2.97 8.80 -14.59
C THR A 59 3.96 7.78 -14.04
N PHE A 60 5.05 8.26 -13.45
CA PHE A 60 5.99 7.46 -12.67
C PHE A 60 5.83 7.79 -11.19
N ASP A 61 5.62 6.77 -10.37
CA ASP A 61 5.48 6.90 -8.93
C ASP A 61 6.45 5.97 -8.22
N PHE A 62 7.42 6.55 -7.51
CA PHE A 62 8.38 5.84 -6.69
C PHE A 62 8.07 6.06 -5.22
N ASN A 63 8.05 4.98 -4.45
CA ASN A 63 7.94 5.00 -3.00
C ASN A 63 9.01 4.12 -2.40
N GLY A 64 9.66 4.57 -1.32
CA GLY A 64 10.70 3.80 -0.65
C GLY A 64 10.72 4.04 0.84
N TYR A 65 10.91 2.97 1.60
CA TYR A 65 11.08 2.97 3.03
C TYR A 65 12.41 2.37 3.43
N LYS A 66 12.99 2.91 4.49
CA LYS A 66 14.06 2.29 5.24
C LYS A 66 13.64 2.24 6.71
N THR A 67 13.61 1.05 7.28
CA THR A 67 13.23 0.80 8.66
C THR A 67 14.37 0.12 9.40
N ARG A 68 14.68 0.61 10.59
CA ARG A 68 15.62 -0.02 11.53
C ARG A 68 14.92 -0.18 12.88
N LEU A 69 14.70 -1.42 13.32
CA LEU A 69 14.16 -1.69 14.65
C LEU A 69 15.16 -1.30 15.74
N ASP A 70 14.65 -0.89 16.90
CA ASP A 70 15.46 -0.74 18.10
C ASP A 70 16.02 -2.10 18.54
N LYS A 71 17.19 -2.08 19.19
CA LYS A 71 17.88 -3.30 19.65
C LYS A 71 17.14 -3.95 20.81
N ASP A 72 16.47 -3.15 21.64
CA ASP A 72 15.79 -3.61 22.84
C ASP A 72 14.33 -4.00 22.53
N PHE A 73 13.86 -3.74 21.31
CA PHE A 73 12.51 -4.11 20.84
C PHE A 73 12.38 -5.58 20.46
N THR A 74 13.44 -6.18 19.91
CA THR A 74 13.43 -7.57 19.44
C THR A 74 14.65 -8.32 19.96
N VAL A 75 14.48 -9.60 20.29
CA VAL A 75 15.57 -10.51 20.65
C VAL A 75 16.34 -11.03 19.44
N SER A 76 15.88 -10.70 18.23
CA SER A 76 16.51 -11.07 16.97
C SER A 76 17.55 -10.03 16.54
N ASP A 77 18.64 -10.48 15.93
CA ASP A 77 19.59 -9.59 15.25
C ASP A 77 18.99 -8.98 13.97
N ALA A 78 17.93 -9.59 13.43
CA ALA A 78 17.22 -9.13 12.25
C ALA A 78 16.42 -7.86 12.55
N ARG A 79 16.90 -6.73 12.03
CA ARG A 79 16.41 -5.41 12.44
C ARG A 79 16.39 -4.37 11.32
N ASP A 80 17.02 -4.64 10.18
CA ASP A 80 17.03 -3.76 9.02
C ASP A 80 16.07 -4.23 7.94
N ASN A 81 15.30 -3.30 7.38
CA ASN A 81 14.53 -3.49 6.17
C ASN A 81 14.62 -2.26 5.26
N LYS A 82 14.67 -2.51 3.95
CA LYS A 82 14.45 -1.53 2.90
C LYS A 82 13.42 -2.10 1.94
N ILE A 83 12.30 -1.40 1.78
CA ILE A 83 11.28 -1.78 0.81
C ILE A 83 10.98 -0.60 -0.10
N TRP A 84 10.80 -0.85 -1.39
CA TRP A 84 10.46 0.19 -2.35
C TRP A 84 9.61 -0.35 -3.48
N SER A 85 8.87 0.55 -4.13
CA SER A 85 8.09 0.27 -5.32
C SER A 85 8.27 1.37 -6.37
N LEU A 86 8.26 0.99 -7.65
CA LEU A 86 8.17 1.90 -8.78
C LEU A 86 7.01 1.46 -9.66
N ALA A 87 6.06 2.37 -9.89
CA ALA A 87 4.93 2.20 -10.80
C ALA A 87 5.05 3.12 -12.01
N ALA A 88 4.69 2.60 -13.18
CA ALA A 88 4.50 3.37 -14.41
C ALA A 88 3.06 3.18 -14.88
N THR A 89 2.31 4.27 -14.95
CA THR A 89 0.90 4.29 -15.37
C THR A 89 0.72 5.09 -16.65
N TRP A 90 0.30 4.43 -17.73
CA TRP A 90 -0.10 5.08 -18.97
C TRP A 90 -1.61 5.29 -18.99
N ALA A 91 -2.04 6.55 -19.05
CA ALA A 91 -3.43 6.94 -19.21
C ALA A 91 -3.70 7.39 -20.66
N VAL A 92 -4.78 6.86 -21.26
CA VAL A 92 -5.22 7.15 -22.62
C VAL A 92 -6.74 7.08 -22.73
N GLY A 93 -7.36 8.22 -23.03
CA GLY A 93 -8.82 8.34 -23.06
C GLY A 93 -9.44 7.93 -21.72
N ILE A 94 -10.32 6.92 -21.74
CA ILE A 94 -10.96 6.39 -20.53
C ILE A 94 -10.17 5.27 -19.85
N HIS A 95 -8.99 4.91 -20.37
CA HIS A 95 -8.22 3.73 -19.94
C HIS A 95 -6.95 4.13 -19.19
N SER A 96 -6.54 3.30 -18.24
CA SER A 96 -5.23 3.38 -17.59
C SER A 96 -4.59 2.01 -17.47
N PHE A 97 -3.32 1.88 -17.82
CA PHE A 97 -2.53 0.66 -17.71
C PHE A 97 -1.35 0.91 -16.79
N THR A 98 -1.17 0.06 -15.77
CA THR A 98 -0.06 0.20 -14.82
C THR A 98 0.81 -1.05 -14.82
N LEU A 99 2.13 -0.84 -14.87
CA LEU A 99 3.11 -1.85 -14.50
C LEU A 99 3.85 -1.35 -13.26
N ALA A 100 4.03 -2.21 -12.26
CA ALA A 100 4.80 -1.86 -11.08
C ALA A 100 5.73 -2.98 -10.66
N HIS A 101 6.84 -2.61 -10.04
CA HIS A 101 7.77 -3.50 -9.39
C HIS A 101 7.95 -3.05 -7.94
N GLN A 102 8.02 -4.01 -7.02
CA GLN A 102 8.27 -3.78 -5.61
C GLN A 102 9.28 -4.79 -5.09
N ARG A 103 10.13 -4.35 -4.17
CA ARG A 103 11.18 -5.18 -3.61
C ARG A 103 11.40 -4.85 -2.14
N SER A 104 11.31 -5.87 -1.31
CA SER A 104 11.68 -5.87 0.11
C SER A 104 13.05 -6.53 0.26
N THR A 105 13.94 -5.92 1.03
CA THR A 105 15.29 -6.43 1.27
C THR A 105 15.73 -6.13 2.70
N GLY A 106 16.56 -7.00 3.25
CA GLY A 106 17.12 -6.83 4.59
C GLY A 106 16.95 -8.09 5.41
N ASP A 107 17.19 -7.98 6.70
CA ASP A 107 17.22 -9.14 7.59
C ASP A 107 15.81 -9.61 7.97
N MET A 108 14.81 -8.74 7.77
CA MET A 108 13.39 -8.95 8.07
C MET A 108 12.48 -8.37 6.97
N GLY A 109 11.20 -8.78 6.98
CA GLY A 109 10.15 -8.13 6.20
C GLY A 109 9.86 -6.70 6.65
N TYR A 110 9.02 -5.98 5.91
CA TYR A 110 8.71 -4.59 6.25
C TYR A 110 7.76 -4.51 7.45
N ALA A 111 8.25 -3.92 8.54
CA ALA A 111 7.53 -3.73 9.78
C ALA A 111 6.68 -2.45 9.80
N TYR A 112 5.37 -2.60 9.94
CA TYR A 112 4.41 -1.56 10.29
C TYR A 112 3.16 -2.20 10.91
N GLY A 113 2.34 -1.44 11.63
CA GLY A 113 1.14 -2.00 12.23
C GLY A 113 0.45 -1.11 13.25
N GLY A 114 -0.65 -1.64 13.79
CA GLY A 114 -1.46 -0.99 14.81
C GLY A 114 -0.77 -0.89 16.18
N TYR A 115 -1.55 -0.96 17.25
CA TYR A 115 -1.08 -0.78 18.62
C TYR A 115 -0.07 -1.86 19.06
N ARG A 116 0.93 -1.50 19.89
CA ARG A 116 1.97 -2.45 20.34
C ARG A 116 1.43 -3.50 21.32
N ASN A 117 0.42 -3.13 22.11
CA ASN A 117 -0.27 -4.07 23.00
C ASN A 117 -1.10 -5.13 22.24
N ASP A 118 -1.21 -5.01 20.91
CA ASP A 118 -1.86 -5.97 20.00
C ASP A 118 -0.86 -6.54 18.97
N GLY A 119 0.44 -6.59 19.33
CA GLY A 119 1.49 -7.16 18.47
C GLY A 119 1.92 -6.27 17.29
N GLY A 120 1.40 -5.04 17.20
CA GLY A 120 1.78 -4.06 16.19
C GLY A 120 3.06 -3.30 16.53
N PHE A 121 3.41 -2.33 15.65
CA PHE A 121 4.60 -1.50 15.82
C PHE A 121 4.28 -0.08 16.34
N GLY A 122 3.01 0.27 16.53
CA GLY A 122 2.60 1.56 17.09
C GLY A 122 2.72 2.74 16.13
N ASP A 123 2.74 2.49 14.81
CA ASP A 123 2.83 3.55 13.78
C ASP A 123 1.49 3.80 13.06
N GLY A 124 0.40 3.30 13.63
CA GLY A 124 -0.96 3.54 13.18
C GLY A 124 -1.41 2.67 12.01
N GLY A 125 -0.60 1.70 11.58
CA GLY A 125 -0.98 0.69 10.59
C GLY A 125 -1.14 1.20 9.15
N ASN A 126 -0.77 2.45 8.88
CA ASN A 126 -0.99 3.10 7.58
C ASN A 126 0.30 3.48 6.84
N THR A 127 1.48 3.04 7.32
CA THR A 127 2.77 3.39 6.70
C THR A 127 3.12 2.44 5.54
N ILE A 128 2.16 2.18 4.63
CA ILE A 128 2.31 1.23 3.52
C ILE A 128 1.98 1.86 2.16
N TYR A 129 2.60 3.00 1.87
CA TYR A 129 2.46 3.63 0.55
C TYR A 129 3.35 2.93 -0.48
N LEU A 130 2.93 1.76 -0.95
CA LEU A 130 3.65 0.93 -1.91
C LEU A 130 2.73 0.45 -3.03
N ALA A 131 3.25 0.34 -4.25
CA ALA A 131 2.44 0.11 -5.44
C ALA A 131 1.70 -1.23 -5.43
N ASN A 132 2.25 -2.27 -4.79
CA ASN A 132 1.68 -3.62 -4.82
C ASN A 132 0.81 -3.95 -3.59
N SER A 133 0.54 -2.98 -2.71
CA SER A 133 -0.28 -3.18 -1.52
C SER A 133 -1.78 -3.24 -1.84
N TYR A 134 -2.39 -4.40 -1.59
CA TYR A 134 -3.82 -4.68 -1.75
C TYR A 134 -4.41 -5.39 -0.52
N TRP A 135 -4.68 -6.70 -0.59
CA TRP A 135 -4.92 -7.51 0.59
C TRP A 135 -3.58 -7.98 1.15
N SER A 136 -2.74 -8.63 0.34
CA SER A 136 -1.33 -8.73 0.68
C SER A 136 -0.64 -7.41 0.39
N ASP A 137 0.37 -7.10 1.21
CA ASP A 137 1.22 -5.94 1.04
C ASP A 137 2.49 -6.26 0.23
N PHE A 138 2.73 -7.54 -0.08
CA PHE A 138 3.91 -8.03 -0.81
C PHE A 138 5.21 -7.50 -0.19
N ASN A 139 5.27 -7.57 1.13
CA ASN A 139 6.25 -6.93 1.99
C ASN A 139 7.06 -7.92 2.83
N GLY A 140 7.03 -9.21 2.45
CA GLY A 140 7.77 -10.29 3.08
C GLY A 140 9.27 -10.05 3.05
N LYS A 141 10.02 -10.82 3.84
CA LYS A 141 11.48 -10.77 3.81
C LYS A 141 11.97 -11.25 2.44
N ASP A 142 12.89 -10.48 1.85
CA ASP A 142 13.50 -10.71 0.53
C ASP A 142 12.54 -10.78 -0.66
N GLU A 143 11.26 -10.49 -0.45
CA GLU A 143 10.23 -10.59 -1.45
C GLU A 143 10.46 -9.62 -2.62
N ARG A 144 10.31 -10.15 -3.84
CA ARG A 144 10.27 -9.39 -5.09
C ARG A 144 8.90 -9.59 -5.72
N SER A 145 8.22 -8.50 -6.04
CA SER A 145 6.91 -8.58 -6.66
C SER A 145 6.77 -7.66 -7.87
N TRP A 146 5.89 -8.06 -8.78
CA TRP A 146 5.49 -7.26 -9.93
C TRP A 146 3.98 -7.25 -10.07
N GLN A 147 3.48 -6.21 -10.71
CA GLN A 147 2.06 -5.97 -10.91
C GLN A 147 1.79 -5.58 -12.36
N ALA A 148 0.67 -6.07 -12.88
CA ALA A 148 -0.01 -5.53 -14.04
C ALA A 148 -1.44 -5.13 -13.65
N ALA A 149 -1.79 -3.86 -13.85
CA ALA A 149 -3.11 -3.34 -13.52
C ALA A 149 -3.76 -2.61 -14.69
N TYR A 150 -5.08 -2.58 -14.67
CA TYR A 150 -5.93 -1.90 -15.63
C TYR A 150 -7.03 -1.14 -14.90
N GLY A 151 -7.30 0.07 -15.36
CA GLY A 151 -8.41 0.91 -14.90
C GLY A 151 -9.19 1.46 -16.07
N VAL A 152 -10.49 1.67 -15.86
CA VAL A 152 -11.38 2.27 -16.85
C VAL A 152 -12.42 3.18 -16.19
N ASP A 153 -12.60 4.37 -16.75
CA ASP A 153 -13.70 5.28 -16.42
C ASP A 153 -14.88 5.04 -17.38
N LEU A 154 -15.97 4.51 -16.83
CA LEU A 154 -17.17 4.16 -17.59
C LEU A 154 -18.22 5.29 -17.57
N SER A 155 -17.88 6.45 -17.01
CA SER A 155 -18.81 7.58 -16.84
C SER A 155 -19.44 8.04 -18.16
N GLY A 156 -18.67 8.06 -19.24
CA GLY A 156 -19.13 8.47 -20.56
C GLY A 156 -19.72 7.35 -21.43
N LEU A 157 -19.58 6.08 -21.02
CA LEU A 157 -19.97 4.91 -21.84
C LEU A 157 -21.17 4.14 -21.29
N VAL A 158 -21.25 4.02 -19.96
CA VAL A 158 -22.23 3.15 -19.30
C VAL A 158 -23.12 3.97 -18.37
N LEU A 159 -22.53 4.60 -17.36
CA LEU A 159 -23.25 5.35 -16.34
C LEU A 159 -22.32 6.37 -15.68
N PRO A 160 -22.70 7.66 -15.57
CA PRO A 160 -21.89 8.67 -14.91
C PRO A 160 -21.47 8.29 -13.50
N GLY A 161 -20.17 8.41 -13.19
CA GLY A 161 -19.60 8.08 -11.89
C GLY A 161 -19.23 6.61 -11.70
N LEU A 162 -19.39 5.77 -12.73
CA LEU A 162 -18.99 4.36 -12.72
C LEU A 162 -17.54 4.21 -13.17
N SER A 163 -16.71 3.51 -12.39
CA SER A 163 -15.36 3.13 -12.79
C SER A 163 -14.99 1.73 -12.29
N TYR A 164 -14.03 1.09 -12.96
CA TYR A 164 -13.56 -0.25 -12.62
C TYR A 164 -12.04 -0.31 -12.65
N LYS A 165 -11.45 -1.04 -11.70
CA LYS A 165 -10.02 -1.34 -11.65
C LYS A 165 -9.79 -2.82 -11.39
N ALA A 166 -8.73 -3.37 -11.95
CA ALA A 166 -8.25 -4.71 -11.65
C ALA A 166 -6.73 -4.77 -11.69
N ALA A 167 -6.14 -5.63 -10.88
CA ALA A 167 -4.71 -5.87 -10.85
C ALA A 167 -4.41 -7.36 -10.65
N TYR A 168 -3.35 -7.83 -11.30
CA TYR A 168 -2.68 -9.07 -10.95
C TYR A 168 -1.31 -8.74 -10.38
N VAL A 169 -1.01 -9.29 -9.21
CA VAL A 169 0.26 -9.11 -8.51
C VAL A 169 0.86 -10.48 -8.24
N ARG A 170 2.16 -10.62 -8.44
CA ARG A 170 2.92 -11.85 -8.19
C ARG A 170 4.17 -11.52 -7.39
N GLY A 171 4.35 -12.20 -6.26
CA GLY A 171 5.54 -12.16 -5.41
C GLY A 171 6.31 -13.48 -5.46
N ASP A 172 7.64 -13.39 -5.39
CA ASP A 172 8.57 -14.52 -5.24
C ASP A 172 9.71 -14.18 -4.26
N ASN A 173 10.48 -15.21 -3.90
CA ASN A 173 11.67 -15.09 -3.04
C ASN A 173 11.36 -14.68 -1.60
N ILE A 174 10.19 -15.10 -1.11
CA ILE A 174 9.77 -14.85 0.25
C ILE A 174 10.52 -15.80 1.17
N ASP A 175 11.28 -15.26 2.12
CA ASP A 175 11.79 -16.00 3.27
C ASP A 175 10.81 -15.82 4.43
N ASP A 176 10.06 -16.87 4.77
CA ASP A 176 9.08 -16.82 5.87
C ASP A 176 9.68 -17.15 7.25
N GLY A 177 11.00 -17.37 7.31
CA GLY A 177 11.73 -17.70 8.53
C GLY A 177 11.66 -19.18 8.94
N THR A 178 10.97 -20.04 8.19
CA THR A 178 10.86 -21.47 8.49
C THR A 178 12.11 -22.23 8.07
N ALA A 179 12.79 -22.84 9.03
CA ALA A 179 14.02 -23.59 8.78
C ALA A 179 13.79 -24.75 7.79
N GLY A 180 14.49 -24.70 6.65
CA GLY A 180 14.41 -25.72 5.61
C GLY A 180 13.29 -25.51 4.58
N SER A 181 12.53 -24.42 4.68
CA SER A 181 11.60 -23.99 3.63
C SER A 181 12.36 -23.39 2.44
N GLY A 182 11.79 -23.54 1.23
CA GLY A 182 12.32 -22.92 0.02
C GLY A 182 11.93 -21.45 -0.13
N ASP A 183 12.19 -20.87 -1.30
CA ASP A 183 11.75 -19.51 -1.63
C ASP A 183 10.22 -19.49 -1.86
N GLY A 184 9.51 -18.90 -0.91
CA GLY A 184 8.06 -18.75 -0.97
C GLY A 184 7.57 -17.83 -2.08
N THR A 185 6.30 -18.01 -2.47
CA THR A 185 5.63 -17.19 -3.49
C THR A 185 4.19 -16.88 -3.10
N GLU A 186 3.69 -15.73 -3.53
CA GLU A 186 2.28 -15.38 -3.42
C GLU A 186 1.77 -14.73 -4.70
N ARG A 187 0.45 -14.70 -4.89
CA ARG A 187 -0.18 -13.98 -6.00
C ARG A 187 -1.57 -13.49 -5.59
N GLU A 188 -1.93 -12.31 -6.07
CA GLU A 188 -3.23 -11.72 -5.82
C GLU A 188 -3.88 -11.26 -7.11
N ILE A 189 -5.17 -11.57 -7.27
CA ILE A 189 -6.04 -10.88 -8.22
C ILE A 189 -6.93 -9.93 -7.42
N PHE A 190 -6.75 -8.64 -7.66
CA PHE A 190 -7.57 -7.57 -7.09
C PHE A 190 -8.55 -7.05 -8.14
N SER A 191 -9.77 -6.70 -7.72
CA SER A 191 -10.68 -5.90 -8.51
C SER A 191 -11.52 -4.95 -7.65
N GLN A 192 -11.89 -3.80 -8.21
CA GLN A 192 -12.78 -2.85 -7.57
C GLN A 192 -13.71 -2.20 -8.57
N LEU A 193 -15.02 -2.32 -8.32
CA LEU A 193 -16.06 -1.55 -8.99
C LEU A 193 -16.43 -0.37 -8.08
N THR A 194 -16.46 0.84 -8.63
CA THR A 194 -16.83 2.05 -7.89
C THR A 194 -17.97 2.75 -8.61
N TYR A 195 -19.00 3.17 -7.87
CA TYR A 195 -20.07 4.01 -8.38
C TYR A 195 -20.30 5.20 -7.44
N VAL A 196 -20.32 6.41 -8.00
CA VAL A 196 -20.66 7.64 -7.28
C VAL A 196 -21.92 8.24 -7.88
N VAL A 197 -22.94 8.48 -7.06
CA VAL A 197 -24.20 9.08 -7.51
C VAL A 197 -23.95 10.55 -7.90
N GLN A 198 -24.23 10.90 -9.15
CA GLN A 198 -23.89 12.21 -9.70
C GLN A 198 -24.93 13.31 -9.43
N SER A 199 -26.19 12.94 -9.11
CA SER A 199 -27.28 13.90 -8.93
C SER A 199 -28.43 13.36 -8.08
N GLY A 200 -29.35 14.24 -7.68
CA GLY A 200 -30.53 13.89 -6.89
C GLY A 200 -30.26 13.85 -5.37
N PRO A 201 -31.22 13.31 -4.59
CA PRO A 201 -31.16 13.33 -3.12
C PRO A 201 -30.00 12.54 -2.50
N ALA A 202 -29.42 11.60 -3.25
CA ALA A 202 -28.30 10.78 -2.82
C ALA A 202 -27.00 11.17 -3.54
N LYS A 203 -26.92 12.38 -4.13
CA LYS A 203 -25.70 12.88 -4.79
C LYS A 203 -24.50 12.72 -3.85
N ASP A 204 -23.36 12.32 -4.40
CA ASP A 204 -22.09 12.08 -3.70
C ASP A 204 -22.05 10.80 -2.84
N LEU A 205 -23.14 10.02 -2.76
CA LEU A 205 -23.10 8.65 -2.25
C LEU A 205 -22.14 7.81 -3.12
N SER A 206 -21.11 7.24 -2.50
CA SER A 206 -20.15 6.34 -3.13
C SER A 206 -20.35 4.91 -2.66
N ILE A 207 -20.39 3.97 -3.60
CA ILE A 207 -20.40 2.54 -3.34
C ILE A 207 -19.16 1.93 -3.99
N ARG A 208 -18.37 1.19 -3.22
CA ARG A 208 -17.20 0.46 -3.72
C ARG A 208 -17.32 -1.02 -3.39
N LEU A 209 -17.29 -1.87 -4.41
CA LEU A 209 -17.21 -3.32 -4.29
C LEU A 209 -15.78 -3.74 -4.63
N ARG A 210 -15.03 -4.18 -3.62
CA ARG A 210 -13.65 -4.64 -3.75
C ARG A 210 -13.58 -6.15 -3.56
N ASN A 211 -12.85 -6.84 -4.42
CA ASN A 211 -12.57 -8.27 -4.32
C ASN A 211 -11.07 -8.53 -4.40
N SER A 212 -10.59 -9.49 -3.61
CA SER A 212 -9.22 -9.97 -3.63
C SER A 212 -9.18 -11.50 -3.56
N PHE A 213 -8.39 -12.12 -4.43
CA PHE A 213 -8.13 -13.56 -4.45
C PHE A 213 -6.62 -13.78 -4.25
N LEU A 214 -6.22 -14.04 -3.02
CA LEU A 214 -4.83 -14.22 -2.62
C LEU A 214 -4.50 -15.72 -2.53
N ARG A 215 -3.38 -16.13 -3.12
CA ARG A 215 -2.83 -17.50 -3.01
C ARG A 215 -1.39 -17.42 -2.57
N VAL A 216 -1.01 -18.26 -1.62
CA VAL A 216 0.29 -18.30 -0.97
C VAL A 216 0.80 -19.73 -1.05
N SER A 217 2.08 -19.94 -1.39
CA SER A 217 2.69 -21.27 -1.41
C SER A 217 2.92 -21.81 -0.01
N ASP A 218 3.11 -23.13 0.08
CA ASP A 218 3.47 -23.79 1.35
C ASP A 218 4.72 -23.19 2.00
N ASP A 219 5.71 -22.78 1.19
CA ASP A 219 6.95 -22.13 1.63
C ASP A 219 6.79 -20.65 2.10
N ALA A 220 5.56 -20.15 2.21
CA ALA A 220 5.28 -18.78 2.67
C ALA A 220 4.13 -18.71 3.70
N GLN A 221 3.67 -19.85 4.23
CA GLN A 221 2.51 -19.89 5.13
C GLN A 221 2.78 -19.25 6.50
N ALA A 222 4.04 -19.18 6.96
CA ALA A 222 4.36 -18.48 8.20
C ALA A 222 4.31 -16.95 8.05
N TYR A 223 4.43 -16.46 6.80
CA TYR A 223 4.35 -15.04 6.47
C TYR A 223 2.92 -14.59 6.19
N ASN A 224 2.16 -15.33 5.38
CA ASN A 224 0.82 -14.93 4.94
C ASN A 224 -0.12 -16.12 4.74
N SER A 225 -1.43 -15.86 4.75
CA SER A 225 -2.47 -16.87 4.55
C SER A 225 -3.27 -16.59 3.28
N GLU A 226 -3.54 -17.64 2.51
CA GLU A 226 -4.37 -17.51 1.32
C GLU A 226 -5.86 -17.33 1.63
N GLY A 227 -6.60 -16.79 0.66
CA GLY A 227 -8.05 -16.71 0.77
C GLY A 227 -8.73 -15.90 -0.32
N ASN A 228 -10.03 -15.70 -0.14
CA ASN A 228 -10.85 -14.84 -0.99
C ASN A 228 -11.59 -13.83 -0.11
N GLU A 229 -11.56 -12.56 -0.48
CA GLU A 229 -12.21 -11.49 0.27
C GLU A 229 -13.09 -10.65 -0.65
N THR A 230 -14.27 -10.29 -0.15
CA THR A 230 -15.15 -9.29 -0.75
C THR A 230 -15.48 -8.22 0.31
N ARG A 231 -15.19 -6.96 0.01
CA ARG A 231 -15.53 -5.80 0.83
C ARG A 231 -16.48 -4.87 0.09
N ILE A 232 -17.50 -4.40 0.80
CA ILE A 232 -18.43 -3.38 0.31
C ILE A 232 -18.27 -2.14 1.19
N PHE A 233 -17.95 -1.02 0.56
CA PHE A 233 -17.89 0.29 1.22
C PHE A 233 -19.06 1.14 0.73
N VAL A 234 -19.73 1.79 1.65
CA VAL A 234 -20.82 2.73 1.38
C VAL A 234 -20.51 4.01 2.12
N ASP A 235 -20.12 5.04 1.38
CA ASP A 235 -19.67 6.33 1.92
C ASP A 235 -20.65 7.42 1.48
N TYR A 236 -21.26 8.14 2.42
CA TYR A 236 -22.12 9.29 2.11
C TYR A 236 -21.62 10.56 2.83
N PRO A 237 -20.93 11.47 2.12
CA PRO A 237 -20.46 12.70 2.72
C PRO A 237 -21.64 13.64 2.97
N ILE A 238 -21.87 13.99 4.24
CA ILE A 238 -22.89 14.97 4.63
C ILE A 238 -22.17 16.27 4.97
N ASN A 239 -22.38 17.30 4.14
CA ASN A 239 -21.95 18.63 4.51
C ASN A 239 -22.98 19.28 5.46
N VAL A 240 -22.55 19.62 6.67
CA VAL A 240 -23.40 20.22 7.70
C VAL A 240 -23.30 21.76 7.69
N PHE A 241 -22.30 22.35 7.01
CA PHE A 241 -22.03 23.79 7.00
C PHE A 241 -21.66 24.35 5.63
#